data_AF-A0A350KQ45-F1
#
_entry.id   AF-A0A350KQ45-F1
#
_cell.length_a   1.000
_cell.length_b   1.000
_cell.length_c   1.000
_cell.angle_alpha   90.00
_cell.angle_beta   90.00
_cell.angle_gamma   90.00
#
_symmetry.space_group_name_H-M   'P 1'
#
loop_
_entity.id
_entity.type
_entity.pdbx_description
1 polymer ?
#
loop_
_entity_poly.entity_id
_entity_poly.type
_entity_poly.pdbx_seq_one_letter_code
_entity_poly.pdbx_strand_id
1 'polypeptide(L)'
;MDFLDYYRENLGYLRTLGAEFAAEFPKIAARLDLSSFECQDPYVERLLEGTAFLAARVQKKQDDGYLRLLESVLNSVAPDALQPVVSGAVVEMQPDPAADGVKKGEGLPAGTTFDAQVGTVNTPCRFSTVWDAPLTPVVLADARYVTRDMAEFKIDASYPAALYLRLTLPNGRKFGDIAVSDLPLFLNLPESTASVLTRQLMLDVDRISLSENGEDFEPCGGVRFEMPVLSNGTLFSDAKGNLNGLRVWQNFLTYPAFFKFVFMKGLGTVFKKNTETVDILIGFKRREPELVNEIDLSAVKLNCAPVVNLFKKRSDRAFLDKENYEFHIVPERTSTRDYEVYSVRRLEFFNEKNETMFSAANFYDEDLS
;
A
#
# COMPACT_ATOMS: atom_id res chain seq x y z
N MET A 1 -4.09 -20.16 -24.33
CA MET A 1 -3.73 -20.89 -25.56
C MET A 1 -2.75 -20.08 -26.36
N ASP A 2 -1.76 -20.74 -26.95
CA ASP A 2 -0.92 -20.09 -27.96
C ASP A 2 -1.72 -19.97 -29.27
N PHE A 3 -1.30 -19.08 -30.18
CA PHE A 3 -1.92 -18.92 -31.49
C PHE A 3 -1.97 -20.23 -32.29
N LEU A 4 -0.98 -21.09 -32.10
CA LEU A 4 -0.92 -22.39 -32.75
C LEU A 4 -2.09 -23.31 -32.36
N ASP A 5 -2.57 -23.20 -31.11
CA ASP A 5 -3.71 -24.01 -30.64
C ASP A 5 -4.99 -23.58 -31.36
N TYR A 6 -5.27 -22.27 -31.43
CA TYR A 6 -6.40 -21.72 -32.20
C TYR A 6 -6.35 -22.13 -33.66
N TYR A 7 -5.17 -22.08 -34.29
CA TYR A 7 -5.00 -22.49 -35.68
C TYR A 7 -5.38 -23.97 -35.88
N ARG A 8 -4.86 -24.86 -35.01
CA ARG A 8 -5.14 -26.31 -35.10
C ARG A 8 -6.61 -26.62 -34.87
N GLU A 9 -7.24 -25.98 -33.90
CA GLU A 9 -8.66 -26.14 -33.63
C GLU A 9 -9.52 -25.68 -34.81
N ASN A 10 -9.23 -24.48 -35.36
CA ASN A 10 -9.97 -23.96 -36.51
C ASN A 10 -9.77 -24.83 -37.76
N LEU A 11 -8.55 -25.33 -38.00
CA LEU A 11 -8.28 -26.24 -39.12
C LEU A 11 -9.00 -27.58 -38.93
N GLY A 12 -8.98 -28.13 -37.72
CA GLY A 12 -9.74 -29.34 -37.38
C GLY A 12 -11.23 -29.15 -37.56
N TYR A 13 -11.78 -28.02 -37.10
CA TYR A 13 -13.19 -27.67 -37.24
C TYR A 13 -13.61 -27.53 -38.71
N LEU A 14 -12.81 -26.85 -39.54
CA LEU A 14 -13.07 -26.74 -40.97
C LEU A 14 -13.06 -28.11 -41.67
N ARG A 15 -12.17 -29.03 -41.27
CA ARG A 15 -12.15 -30.39 -41.80
C ARG A 15 -13.40 -31.19 -41.41
N THR A 16 -13.82 -31.09 -40.15
CA THR A 16 -15.07 -31.72 -39.69
C THR A 16 -16.29 -31.19 -40.46
N LEU A 17 -16.41 -29.86 -40.60
CA LEU A 17 -17.47 -29.24 -41.40
C LEU A 17 -17.41 -29.65 -42.88
N GLY A 18 -16.21 -29.75 -43.44
CA GLY A 18 -16.01 -30.23 -44.81
C GLY A 18 -16.52 -31.66 -45.00
N ALA A 19 -16.24 -32.55 -44.03
CA ALA A 19 -16.72 -33.92 -44.05
C ALA A 19 -18.25 -34.01 -43.90
N GLU A 20 -18.84 -33.21 -43.01
CA GLU A 20 -20.30 -33.10 -42.85
C GLU A 20 -20.99 -32.60 -44.13
N PHE A 21 -20.44 -31.53 -44.73
CA PHE A 21 -20.93 -30.99 -46.01
C PHE A 21 -20.85 -32.02 -47.14
N ALA A 22 -19.77 -32.81 -47.18
CA ALA A 22 -19.59 -33.86 -48.18
C ALA A 22 -20.60 -35.00 -48.02
N ALA A 23 -20.95 -35.36 -46.79
CA ALA A 23 -21.98 -36.35 -46.51
C ALA A 23 -23.39 -35.85 -46.90
N GLU A 24 -23.70 -34.58 -46.66
CA GLU A 24 -25.00 -33.98 -46.96
C GLU A 24 -25.19 -33.66 -48.45
N PHE A 25 -24.13 -33.22 -49.15
CA PHE A 25 -24.17 -32.83 -50.56
C PHE A 25 -23.14 -33.57 -51.44
N PRO A 26 -23.25 -34.90 -51.63
CA PRO A 26 -22.23 -35.70 -52.29
C PRO A 26 -21.90 -35.25 -53.72
N LYS A 27 -22.93 -34.81 -54.48
CA LYS A 27 -22.76 -34.35 -55.87
C LYS A 27 -21.95 -33.05 -55.98
N ILE A 28 -22.02 -32.18 -54.97
CA ILE A 28 -21.30 -30.90 -54.96
C ILE A 28 -19.89 -31.12 -54.42
N ALA A 29 -19.74 -31.89 -53.34
CA ALA A 29 -18.45 -32.25 -52.78
C ALA A 29 -17.55 -33.02 -53.77
N ALA A 30 -18.13 -33.91 -54.58
CA ALA A 30 -17.40 -34.61 -55.65
C ALA A 30 -16.83 -33.67 -56.73
N ARG A 31 -17.35 -32.45 -56.89
CA ARG A 31 -16.78 -31.43 -57.80
C ARG A 31 -15.67 -30.61 -57.16
N LEU A 32 -15.61 -30.60 -55.82
CA LEU A 32 -14.66 -29.85 -55.01
C LEU A 32 -13.55 -30.75 -54.43
N ASP A 33 -13.59 -32.05 -54.75
CA ASP A 33 -12.68 -33.08 -54.26
C ASP A 33 -12.54 -33.12 -52.72
N LEU A 34 -13.67 -32.83 -52.04
CA LEU A 34 -13.79 -32.88 -50.58
C LEU A 34 -14.15 -34.32 -50.18
N SER A 35 -13.16 -35.11 -49.80
CA SER A 35 -13.35 -36.44 -49.23
C SER A 35 -13.42 -36.39 -47.70
N SER A 36 -13.94 -37.43 -47.05
CA SER A 36 -14.17 -37.49 -45.60
C SER A 36 -12.92 -37.47 -44.73
N PHE A 37 -11.71 -37.59 -45.31
CA PHE A 37 -10.46 -37.62 -44.54
C PHE A 37 -9.39 -36.63 -45.01
N GLU A 38 -9.27 -36.37 -46.33
CA GLU A 38 -8.27 -35.44 -46.87
C GLU A 38 -8.79 -34.76 -48.15
N CYS A 39 -8.58 -33.44 -48.28
CA CYS A 39 -8.75 -32.76 -49.56
C CYS A 39 -7.53 -33.09 -50.42
N GLN A 40 -7.74 -33.73 -51.58
CA GLN A 40 -6.63 -34.13 -52.44
C GLN A 40 -6.04 -32.97 -53.23
N ASP A 41 -6.77 -31.86 -53.37
CA ASP A 41 -6.30 -30.65 -54.04
C ASP A 41 -5.43 -29.80 -53.08
N PRO A 42 -4.12 -29.66 -53.35
CA PRO A 42 -3.22 -28.87 -52.51
C PRO A 42 -3.56 -27.38 -52.44
N TYR A 43 -4.26 -26.84 -53.45
CA TYR A 43 -4.69 -25.44 -53.45
C TYR A 43 -5.90 -25.21 -52.56
N VAL A 44 -6.85 -26.15 -52.54
CA VAL A 44 -8.01 -26.10 -51.63
C VAL A 44 -7.55 -26.33 -50.19
N GLU A 45 -6.64 -27.27 -49.95
CA GLU A 45 -6.08 -27.48 -48.61
C GLU A 45 -5.37 -26.22 -48.10
N ARG A 46 -4.54 -25.58 -48.93
CA ARG A 46 -3.91 -24.29 -48.59
C ARG A 46 -4.92 -23.17 -48.35
N LEU A 47 -6.05 -23.17 -49.06
CA LEU A 47 -7.12 -22.21 -48.83
C LEU A 47 -7.79 -22.46 -47.48
N LEU A 48 -8.04 -23.72 -47.11
CA LEU A 48 -8.58 -24.09 -45.80
C LEU A 48 -7.61 -23.75 -44.67
N GLU A 49 -6.32 -24.01 -44.84
CA GLU A 49 -5.26 -23.56 -43.92
C GLU A 49 -5.24 -22.03 -43.78
N GLY A 50 -5.26 -21.30 -44.90
CA GLY A 50 -5.32 -19.83 -44.89
C GLY A 50 -6.59 -19.30 -44.19
N THR A 51 -7.72 -19.97 -44.39
CA THR A 51 -9.00 -19.62 -43.76
C THR A 51 -8.96 -19.90 -42.26
N ALA A 52 -8.45 -21.06 -41.85
CA ALA A 52 -8.24 -21.42 -40.45
C ALA A 52 -7.31 -20.42 -39.75
N PHE A 53 -6.24 -19.98 -40.42
CA PHE A 53 -5.31 -18.99 -39.89
C PHE A 53 -5.99 -17.63 -39.65
N LEU A 54 -6.80 -17.16 -40.60
CA LEU A 54 -7.55 -15.90 -40.44
C LEU A 54 -8.61 -16.02 -39.33
N ALA A 55 -9.36 -17.13 -39.30
CA ALA A 55 -10.35 -17.41 -38.26
C ALA A 55 -9.71 -17.46 -36.87
N ALA A 56 -8.57 -18.15 -36.73
CA ALA A 56 -7.79 -18.22 -35.50
C ALA A 56 -7.34 -16.83 -35.01
N ARG A 57 -6.95 -15.92 -35.92
CA ARG A 57 -6.60 -14.54 -35.55
C ARG A 57 -7.80 -13.76 -35.03
N VAL A 58 -8.97 -13.93 -35.65
CA VAL A 58 -10.21 -13.27 -35.22
C VAL A 58 -10.65 -13.81 -33.86
N GLN A 59 -10.70 -15.13 -33.70
CA GLN A 59 -11.10 -15.77 -32.45
C GLN A 59 -10.16 -15.39 -31.29
N LYS A 60 -8.84 -15.50 -31.49
CA LYS A 60 -7.87 -15.04 -30.47
C LYS A 60 -8.11 -13.58 -30.08
N LYS A 61 -8.35 -12.70 -31.06
CA LYS A 61 -8.61 -11.28 -30.80
C LYS A 61 -9.95 -11.04 -30.07
N GLN A 62 -10.97 -11.88 -30.31
CA GLN A 62 -12.23 -11.83 -29.56
C GLN A 62 -12.04 -12.26 -28.11
N ASP A 63 -11.30 -13.35 -27.89
CA ASP A 63 -10.99 -13.84 -26.54
C ASP A 63 -10.12 -12.84 -25.75
N ASP A 64 -9.16 -12.19 -26.41
CA ASP A 64 -8.40 -11.07 -25.84
C ASP A 64 -9.31 -9.88 -25.46
N GLY A 65 -10.40 -9.66 -26.22
CA GLY A 65 -11.39 -8.61 -25.94
C GLY A 65 -12.23 -8.89 -24.69
N TYR A 66 -12.50 -10.16 -24.40
CA TYR A 66 -13.22 -10.57 -23.19
C TYR A 66 -12.46 -10.18 -21.91
N LEU A 67 -11.13 -10.31 -21.92
CA LEU A 67 -10.29 -9.89 -20.79
C LEU A 67 -10.42 -8.38 -20.51
N ARG A 68 -10.42 -7.54 -21.55
CA ARG A 68 -10.58 -6.08 -21.40
C ARG A 68 -11.94 -5.71 -20.79
N LEU A 69 -12.99 -6.46 -21.15
CA LEU A 69 -14.31 -6.28 -20.54
C LEU A 69 -14.28 -6.64 -19.06
N LEU A 70 -13.68 -7.78 -18.69
CA LEU A 70 -13.53 -8.19 -17.30
C LEU A 70 -12.70 -7.19 -16.49
N GLU A 71 -11.60 -6.68 -17.04
CA GLU A 71 -10.79 -5.62 -16.42
C GLU A 71 -11.61 -4.35 -16.21
N SER A 72 -12.44 -3.95 -17.17
CA SER A 72 -13.32 -2.78 -17.06
C SER A 72 -14.37 -2.96 -15.96
N VAL A 73 -14.97 -4.16 -15.84
CA VAL A 73 -15.91 -4.49 -14.77
C VAL A 73 -15.22 -4.49 -13.41
N LEU A 74 -14.04 -5.11 -13.31
CA LEU A 74 -13.25 -5.14 -12.08
C LEU A 74 -12.79 -3.73 -11.67
N ASN A 75 -12.35 -2.90 -12.60
CA ASN A 75 -12.01 -1.49 -12.34
C ASN A 75 -13.21 -0.71 -11.76
N SER A 76 -14.44 -1.07 -12.14
CA SER A 76 -15.64 -0.42 -11.61
C SER A 76 -16.05 -0.91 -10.21
N VAL A 77 -15.66 -2.13 -9.81
CA VAL A 77 -16.17 -2.78 -8.59
C VAL A 77 -15.09 -2.95 -7.52
N ALA A 78 -13.85 -3.22 -7.92
CA ALA A 78 -12.71 -3.46 -7.06
C ALA A 78 -11.41 -2.96 -7.74
N PRO A 79 -11.27 -1.64 -7.97
CA PRO A 79 -10.13 -1.07 -8.68
C PRO A 79 -8.78 -1.42 -8.04
N ASP A 80 -8.72 -1.48 -6.70
CA ASP A 80 -7.51 -1.85 -5.96
C ASP A 80 -6.99 -3.26 -6.30
N ALA A 81 -7.86 -4.17 -6.77
CA ALA A 81 -7.45 -5.53 -7.12
C ALA A 81 -6.66 -5.63 -8.44
N LEU A 82 -6.74 -4.59 -9.29
CA LEU A 82 -6.00 -4.50 -10.55
C LEU A 82 -4.73 -3.64 -10.42
N GLN A 83 -4.53 -2.98 -9.28
CA GLN A 83 -3.38 -2.11 -9.07
C GLN A 83 -2.11 -2.93 -8.83
N PRO A 84 -0.96 -2.51 -9.42
CA PRO A 84 0.30 -3.18 -9.18
C PRO A 84 0.74 -3.01 -7.71
N VAL A 85 1.37 -4.03 -7.16
CA VAL A 85 2.00 -3.94 -5.84
C VAL A 85 3.28 -3.11 -5.95
N VAL A 86 3.31 -1.97 -5.28
CA VAL A 86 4.50 -1.12 -5.21
C VAL A 86 5.46 -1.57 -4.12
N SER A 87 6.73 -1.18 -4.23
CA SER A 87 7.68 -1.42 -3.14
C SER A 87 7.33 -0.57 -1.92
N GLY A 88 7.41 -1.15 -0.72
CA GLY A 88 7.16 -0.46 0.55
C GLY A 88 8.32 -0.62 1.52
N ALA A 89 8.48 0.34 2.41
CA ALA A 89 9.48 0.33 3.48
C ALA A 89 8.97 1.08 4.72
N VAL A 90 9.69 0.94 5.83
CA VAL A 90 9.54 1.79 7.00
C VAL A 90 10.82 2.59 7.15
N VAL A 91 10.69 3.91 7.27
CA VAL A 91 11.84 4.80 7.51
C VAL A 91 11.81 5.27 8.95
N GLU A 92 12.94 5.16 9.64
CA GLU A 92 13.20 5.81 10.93
C GLU A 92 13.84 7.17 10.67
N MET A 93 13.28 8.21 11.28
CA MET A 93 13.73 9.59 11.11
C MET A 93 14.36 10.11 12.39
N GLN A 94 15.43 10.87 12.24
CA GLN A 94 16.10 11.56 13.34
C GLN A 94 15.86 13.07 13.18
N PRO A 95 14.71 13.59 13.65
CA PRO A 95 14.44 15.03 13.55
C PRO A 95 15.45 15.79 14.41
N ASP A 96 15.90 16.96 13.95
CA ASP A 96 16.61 17.90 14.81
C ASP A 96 15.65 18.32 15.93
N PRO A 97 15.94 17.99 17.20
CA PRO A 97 15.05 18.34 18.30
C PRO A 97 14.84 19.85 18.38
N ALA A 98 15.82 20.67 17.96
CA ALA A 98 15.76 22.14 18.00
C ALA A 98 14.90 22.79 16.92
N ALA A 99 14.47 22.06 15.90
CA ALA A 99 13.58 22.59 14.88
C ALA A 99 12.22 23.00 15.50
N ASP A 100 11.74 24.20 15.17
CA ASP A 100 10.52 24.75 15.76
C ASP A 100 9.26 23.96 15.39
N GLY A 101 9.20 23.41 14.17
CA GLY A 101 8.08 22.55 13.76
C GLY A 101 7.98 21.30 14.64
N VAL A 102 9.11 20.65 14.90
CA VAL A 102 9.19 19.46 15.77
C VAL A 102 8.76 19.78 17.21
N LYS A 103 9.14 20.95 17.74
CA LYS A 103 8.66 21.41 19.07
C LYS A 103 7.15 21.63 19.10
N LYS A 104 6.58 22.15 18.02
CA LYS A 104 5.14 22.37 17.86
C LYS A 104 4.36 21.10 17.53
N GLY A 105 5.02 19.95 17.44
CA GLY A 105 4.38 18.68 17.08
C GLY A 105 3.98 18.61 15.61
N GLU A 106 4.59 19.42 14.74
CA GLU A 106 4.37 19.35 13.30
C GLU A 106 4.98 18.05 12.76
N GLY A 107 4.11 17.18 12.24
CA GLY A 107 4.50 15.94 11.59
C GLY A 107 4.79 16.12 10.09
N LEU A 108 5.10 15.00 9.43
CA LEU A 108 5.16 14.94 7.98
C LEU A 108 3.77 14.63 7.42
N PRO A 109 3.24 15.44 6.49
CA PRO A 109 1.99 15.12 5.82
C PRO A 109 2.15 13.85 4.96
N ALA A 110 1.04 13.16 4.71
CA ALA A 110 0.97 12.09 3.73
C ALA A 110 1.47 12.57 2.35
N GLY A 111 2.20 11.71 1.64
CA GLY A 111 2.81 12.04 0.36
C GLY A 111 4.14 12.81 0.45
N THR A 112 4.69 13.03 1.64
CA THR A 112 6.05 13.58 1.81
C THR A 112 7.07 12.64 1.20
N THR A 113 7.94 13.15 0.32
CA THR A 113 8.83 12.32 -0.51
C THR A 113 10.24 12.16 0.06
N PHE A 114 10.81 10.98 -0.13
CA PHE A 114 12.20 10.63 0.18
C PHE A 114 12.87 10.01 -1.03
N ASP A 115 14.12 10.38 -1.29
CA ASP A 115 14.91 9.81 -2.38
C ASP A 115 15.96 8.84 -1.84
N ALA A 116 15.93 7.60 -2.35
CA ALA A 116 16.95 6.58 -2.11
C ALA A 116 17.83 6.44 -3.35
N GLN A 117 19.13 6.70 -3.19
CA GLN A 117 20.11 6.51 -4.26
C GLN A 117 20.50 5.03 -4.35
N VAL A 118 20.32 4.44 -5.53
CA VAL A 118 20.68 3.04 -5.81
C VAL A 118 21.85 3.06 -6.78
N GLY A 119 23.01 2.54 -6.36
CA GLY A 119 24.26 2.68 -7.13
C GLY A 119 24.28 2.06 -8.53
N THR A 120 23.25 1.29 -8.90
CA THR A 120 23.11 0.65 -10.22
C THR A 120 22.32 1.48 -11.24
N VAL A 121 21.65 2.57 -10.82
CA VAL A 121 20.79 3.38 -11.69
C VAL A 121 21.00 4.86 -11.37
N ASN A 122 20.98 5.73 -12.39
CA ASN A 122 21.15 7.18 -12.19
C ASN A 122 19.91 7.88 -11.63
N THR A 123 18.74 7.25 -11.75
CA THR A 123 17.47 7.80 -11.28
C THR A 123 17.22 7.34 -9.85
N PRO A 124 17.04 8.28 -8.88
CA PRO A 124 16.76 7.90 -7.50
C PRO A 124 15.41 7.20 -7.37
N CYS A 125 15.34 6.19 -6.51
CA CYS A 125 14.08 5.58 -6.12
C CYS A 125 13.38 6.51 -5.13
N ARG A 126 12.24 7.07 -5.54
CA ARG A 126 11.47 8.00 -4.72
C ARG A 126 10.33 7.28 -3.99
N PHE A 127 10.31 7.43 -2.68
CA PHE A 127 9.25 6.94 -1.82
C PHE A 127 8.41 8.10 -1.29
N SER A 128 7.17 7.86 -0.89
CA SER A 128 6.36 8.85 -0.19
C SER A 128 5.67 8.28 1.05
N THR A 129 5.45 9.10 2.08
CA THR A 129 4.71 8.70 3.29
C THR A 129 3.28 8.31 2.95
N VAL A 130 2.80 7.24 3.57
CA VAL A 130 1.44 6.72 3.31
C VAL A 130 0.37 7.51 4.09
N TRP A 131 0.72 8.02 5.26
CA TRP A 131 -0.18 8.81 6.10
C TRP A 131 0.59 9.92 6.83
N ASP A 132 -0.16 10.81 7.48
CA ASP A 132 0.42 11.85 8.33
C ASP A 132 1.20 11.20 9.48
N ALA A 133 2.51 11.41 9.47
CA ALA A 133 3.44 10.82 10.42
C ALA A 133 3.85 11.88 11.46
N PRO A 134 3.36 11.81 12.71
CA PRO A 134 3.76 12.77 13.73
C PRO A 134 5.27 12.65 14.00
N LEU A 135 5.93 13.80 14.12
CA LEU A 135 7.33 13.88 14.54
C LEU A 135 7.39 14.44 15.95
N THR A 136 8.30 13.89 16.76
CA THR A 136 8.47 14.29 18.15
C THR A 136 9.95 14.39 18.52
N PRO A 137 10.35 15.37 19.36
CA PRO A 137 11.70 15.44 19.90
C PRO A 137 11.93 14.44 21.04
N VAL A 138 10.90 13.68 21.43
CA VAL A 138 10.96 12.67 22.50
C VAL A 138 11.87 11.52 22.09
N VAL A 139 12.72 11.11 23.02
CA VAL A 139 13.62 9.96 22.88
C VAL A 139 13.19 8.87 23.85
N LEU A 140 13.16 7.63 23.37
CA LEU A 140 12.97 6.46 24.21
C LEU A 140 14.31 6.09 24.87
N ALA A 141 14.39 6.17 26.18
CA ALA A 141 15.60 5.92 26.98
C ALA A 141 15.57 4.58 27.73
N ASP A 142 14.40 3.95 27.89
CA ASP A 142 14.27 2.57 28.35
C ASP A 142 12.95 1.96 27.83
N ALA A 143 12.95 0.65 27.58
CA ALA A 143 11.76 -0.11 27.23
C ALA A 143 11.90 -1.54 27.73
N ARG A 144 10.93 -2.01 28.52
CA ARG A 144 10.98 -3.34 29.16
C ARG A 144 9.61 -3.97 29.29
N TYR A 145 9.54 -5.28 29.08
CA TYR A 145 8.37 -6.08 29.45
C TYR A 145 8.54 -6.64 30.86
N VAL A 146 7.79 -6.11 31.80
CA VAL A 146 7.91 -6.42 33.22
C VAL A 146 6.88 -7.50 33.58
N THR A 147 7.33 -8.57 34.24
CA THR A 147 6.46 -9.66 34.74
C THR A 147 6.74 -10.04 36.19
N ARG A 148 7.78 -9.45 36.78
CA ARG A 148 8.25 -9.64 38.15
C ARG A 148 8.63 -8.27 38.70
N ASP A 149 8.82 -8.18 40.01
CA ASP A 149 9.33 -6.97 40.67
C ASP A 149 8.48 -5.70 40.42
N MET A 150 7.17 -5.89 40.16
CA MET A 150 6.21 -4.79 40.00
C MET A 150 6.16 -3.85 41.20
N ALA A 151 6.53 -4.36 42.39
CA ALA A 151 6.61 -3.57 43.61
C ALA A 151 7.62 -2.41 43.53
N GLU A 152 8.63 -2.49 42.64
CA GLU A 152 9.61 -1.42 42.42
C GLU A 152 8.96 -0.15 41.87
N PHE A 153 7.86 -0.28 41.14
CA PHE A 153 7.11 0.85 40.58
C PHE A 153 6.15 1.51 41.59
N LYS A 154 6.03 0.94 42.80
CA LYS A 154 5.18 1.48 43.90
C LYS A 154 3.74 1.81 43.48
N ILE A 155 3.16 1.01 42.60
CA ILE A 155 1.78 1.22 42.11
C ILE A 155 0.79 0.51 43.03
N ASP A 156 -0.30 1.21 43.36
CA ASP A 156 -1.47 0.62 44.03
C ASP A 156 -2.35 -0.14 43.02
N ALA A 157 -1.76 -1.18 42.40
CA ALA A 157 -2.40 -2.19 41.58
C ALA A 157 -1.42 -3.33 41.29
N SER A 158 -1.95 -4.55 41.15
CA SER A 158 -1.18 -5.74 40.81
C SER A 158 -1.54 -6.18 39.39
N TYR A 159 -0.61 -6.02 38.45
CA TYR A 159 -0.76 -6.52 37.09
C TYR A 159 0.06 -7.81 36.88
N PRO A 160 -0.47 -8.81 36.15
CA PRO A 160 0.32 -9.97 35.72
C PRO A 160 1.54 -9.63 34.86
N ALA A 161 1.47 -8.55 34.10
CA ALA A 161 2.56 -8.00 33.30
C ALA A 161 2.35 -6.51 33.00
N ALA A 162 3.40 -5.81 32.60
CA ALA A 162 3.33 -4.42 32.18
C ALA A 162 4.40 -4.10 31.14
N LEU A 163 4.11 -3.12 30.26
CA LEU A 163 5.11 -2.50 29.40
C LEU A 163 5.59 -1.21 30.07
N TYR A 164 6.88 -1.14 30.37
CA TYR A 164 7.54 0.03 30.90
C TYR A 164 8.27 0.77 29.77
N LEU A 165 8.07 2.08 29.67
CA LEU A 165 8.75 2.96 28.72
C LEU A 165 9.28 4.19 29.47
N ARG A 166 10.55 4.53 29.32
CA ARG A 166 11.12 5.79 29.81
C ARG A 166 11.33 6.74 28.64
N LEU A 167 10.70 7.90 28.71
CA LEU A 167 10.78 8.96 27.72
C LEU A 167 11.60 10.11 28.27
N THR A 168 12.49 10.66 27.44
CA THR A 168 13.32 11.80 27.79
C THR A 168 13.32 12.82 26.66
N LEU A 169 13.69 14.05 27.01
CA LEU A 169 13.93 15.09 26.03
C LEU A 169 15.41 15.48 25.99
N PRO A 170 15.98 15.68 24.79
CA PRO A 170 17.36 16.09 24.66
C PRO A 170 17.55 17.54 25.12
N ASN A 171 18.78 17.86 25.53
CA ASN A 171 19.24 19.22 25.87
C ASN A 171 18.50 19.90 27.05
N GLY A 172 18.07 19.13 28.06
CA GLY A 172 17.47 19.68 29.29
C GLY A 172 16.11 20.34 29.07
N ARG A 173 15.40 19.93 28.01
CA ARG A 173 14.07 20.44 27.68
C ARG A 173 12.99 19.74 28.48
N LYS A 174 11.85 20.43 28.60
CA LYS A 174 10.72 19.94 29.39
C LYS A 174 9.54 19.59 28.51
N PHE A 175 8.77 18.60 28.94
CA PHE A 175 7.57 18.15 28.22
C PHE A 175 6.48 19.23 28.12
N GLY A 176 6.52 20.27 28.94
CA GLY A 176 5.64 21.44 28.80
C GLY A 176 6.00 22.40 27.68
N ASP A 177 7.22 22.33 27.15
CA ASP A 177 7.70 23.23 26.09
C ASP A 177 7.42 22.66 24.69
N ILE A 178 6.86 21.45 24.61
CA ILE A 178 6.58 20.74 23.37
C ILE A 178 5.09 20.40 23.28
N ALA A 179 4.54 20.44 22.07
CA ALA A 179 3.17 20.05 21.80
C ALA A 179 3.13 18.59 21.31
N VAL A 180 3.30 17.64 22.22
CA VAL A 180 3.17 16.20 21.90
C VAL A 180 1.78 15.73 22.31
N SER A 181 0.87 15.61 21.34
CA SER A 181 -0.46 15.01 21.57
C SER A 181 -0.41 13.49 21.52
N ASP A 182 0.38 12.95 20.59
CA ASP A 182 0.38 11.55 20.20
C ASP A 182 1.81 11.03 20.08
N LEU A 183 2.04 9.82 20.55
CA LEU A 183 3.34 9.14 20.46
C LEU A 183 3.24 7.96 19.49
N PRO A 184 3.84 8.04 18.29
CA PRO A 184 3.85 6.94 17.34
C PRO A 184 4.87 5.90 17.77
N LEU A 185 4.41 4.69 18.09
CA LEU A 185 5.25 3.54 18.39
C LEU A 185 5.31 2.64 17.15
N PHE A 186 6.51 2.41 16.63
CA PHE A 186 6.76 1.34 15.68
C PHE A 186 7.38 0.15 16.42
N LEU A 187 6.70 -0.99 16.38
CA LEU A 187 7.16 -2.22 17.01
C LEU A 187 8.20 -2.89 16.09
N ASN A 188 9.47 -2.57 16.30
CA ASN A 188 10.60 -3.12 15.56
C ASN A 188 10.98 -4.52 16.08
N LEU A 189 10.03 -5.44 15.93
CA LEU A 189 10.09 -6.82 16.40
C LEU A 189 9.77 -7.80 15.26
N PRO A 190 10.16 -9.08 15.40
CA PRO A 190 9.65 -10.15 14.54
C PRO A 190 8.12 -10.12 14.47
N GLU A 191 7.56 -10.52 13.34
CA GLU A 191 6.11 -10.36 13.07
C GLU A 191 5.21 -11.03 14.11
N SER A 192 5.57 -12.24 14.56
CA SER A 192 4.84 -12.97 15.60
C SER A 192 4.82 -12.19 16.92
N THR A 193 5.99 -11.75 17.39
CA THR A 193 6.16 -11.01 18.65
C THR A 193 5.48 -9.65 18.59
N ALA A 194 5.64 -8.91 17.49
CA ALA A 194 4.95 -7.64 17.25
C ALA A 194 3.43 -7.82 17.27
N SER A 195 2.90 -8.89 16.68
CA SER A 195 1.47 -9.20 16.67
C SER A 195 0.92 -9.43 18.08
N VAL A 196 1.64 -10.19 18.91
CA VAL A 196 1.28 -10.44 20.31
C VAL A 196 1.26 -9.14 21.11
N LEU A 197 2.31 -8.31 20.98
CA LEU A 197 2.36 -7.01 21.67
C LEU A 197 1.28 -6.04 21.18
N THR A 198 1.04 -5.95 19.87
CA THR A 198 -0.04 -5.12 19.31
C THR A 198 -1.39 -5.56 19.87
N ARG A 199 -1.69 -6.86 19.86
CA ARG A 199 -2.92 -7.40 20.48
C ARG A 199 -3.02 -6.98 21.94
N GLN A 200 -1.92 -7.09 22.70
CA GLN A 200 -1.91 -6.77 24.12
C GLN A 200 -2.18 -5.29 24.39
N LEU A 201 -1.57 -4.39 23.60
CA LEU A 201 -1.80 -2.95 23.66
C LEU A 201 -3.24 -2.57 23.26
N MET A 202 -3.86 -3.30 22.33
CA MET A 202 -5.21 -2.99 21.85
C MET A 202 -6.32 -3.55 22.74
N LEU A 203 -6.12 -4.73 23.35
CA LEU A 203 -7.21 -5.48 24.00
C LEU A 203 -7.02 -5.71 25.50
N ASP A 204 -5.79 -5.73 26.01
CA ASP A 204 -5.50 -6.18 27.39
C ASP A 204 -5.01 -5.07 28.31
N VAL A 205 -4.96 -3.83 27.86
CA VAL A 205 -4.61 -2.70 28.71
C VAL A 205 -5.64 -2.60 29.83
N ASP A 206 -5.14 -2.66 31.07
CA ASP A 206 -5.95 -2.47 32.27
C ASP A 206 -5.93 -1.01 32.69
N ARG A 207 -4.72 -0.48 32.92
CA ARG A 207 -4.51 0.89 33.37
C ARG A 207 -3.14 1.39 32.91
N ILE A 208 -3.07 2.68 32.57
CA ILE A 208 -1.82 3.37 32.24
C ILE A 208 -1.50 4.29 33.41
N SER A 209 -0.24 4.29 33.83
CA SER A 209 0.25 5.13 34.92
C SER A 209 1.51 5.86 34.47
N LEU A 210 1.67 7.10 34.91
CA LEU A 210 2.83 7.93 34.63
C LEU A 210 3.58 8.25 35.92
N SER A 211 4.90 8.26 35.84
CA SER A 211 5.79 8.85 36.84
C SER A 211 6.60 9.94 36.16
N GLU A 212 6.75 11.07 36.84
CA GLU A 212 7.45 12.24 36.30
C GLU A 212 8.63 12.57 37.21
N ASN A 213 9.82 12.73 36.62
CA ASN A 213 11.06 13.00 37.37
C ASN A 213 11.33 12.01 38.53
N GLY A 214 10.87 10.76 38.42
CA GLY A 214 11.05 9.72 39.44
C GLY A 214 10.12 9.82 40.65
N GLU A 215 9.03 10.61 40.55
CA GLU A 215 7.92 10.59 41.51
C GLU A 215 7.17 9.24 41.49
N ASP A 216 6.23 9.05 42.41
CA ASP A 216 5.40 7.84 42.42
C ASP A 216 4.48 7.80 41.17
N PHE A 217 4.14 6.60 40.72
CA PHE A 217 3.30 6.42 39.53
C PHE A 217 1.84 6.76 39.81
N GLU A 218 1.30 7.71 39.05
CA GLU A 218 -0.11 8.12 39.12
C GLU A 218 -0.89 7.60 37.91
N PRO A 219 -2.12 7.05 38.10
CA PRO A 219 -2.98 6.66 36.99
C PRO A 219 -3.33 7.83 36.07
N CYS A 220 -3.22 7.64 34.76
CA CYS A 220 -3.66 8.62 33.77
C CYS A 220 -4.86 8.12 32.96
N GLY A 221 -5.90 8.96 32.87
CA GLY A 221 -7.04 8.74 31.98
C GLY A 221 -6.84 9.39 30.61
N GLY A 222 -7.66 9.00 29.64
CA GLY A 222 -7.71 9.65 28.31
C GLY A 222 -6.67 9.18 27.30
N VAL A 223 -5.71 8.34 27.70
CA VAL A 223 -4.75 7.72 26.79
C VAL A 223 -5.39 6.49 26.13
N ARG A 224 -5.28 6.40 24.79
CA ARG A 224 -5.79 5.27 24.01
C ARG A 224 -4.79 4.82 22.96
N PHE A 225 -4.88 3.56 22.57
CA PHE A 225 -4.07 2.99 21.49
C PHE A 225 -4.89 2.88 20.21
N GLU A 226 -4.29 3.26 19.09
CA GLU A 226 -4.90 3.15 17.77
C GLU A 226 -3.90 2.55 16.78
N MET A 227 -4.39 1.78 15.81
CA MET A 227 -3.59 1.32 14.67
C MET A 227 -3.81 2.28 13.51
N PRO A 228 -2.82 3.11 13.11
CA PRO A 228 -3.00 4.11 12.07
C PRO A 228 -3.42 3.49 10.73
N VAL A 229 -2.96 2.28 10.43
CA VAL A 229 -3.33 1.55 9.20
C VAL A 229 -4.84 1.24 9.10
N LEU A 230 -5.55 1.18 10.23
CA LEU A 230 -6.99 0.93 10.27
C LEU A 230 -7.80 2.24 10.28
N SER A 231 -7.21 3.33 10.80
CA SER A 231 -7.88 4.65 10.87
C SER A 231 -7.64 5.52 9.64
N ASN A 232 -6.48 5.39 8.99
CA ASN A 232 -6.01 6.32 7.96
C ASN A 232 -6.47 5.95 6.54
N GLY A 233 -7.63 5.31 6.41
CA GLY A 233 -8.27 5.07 5.11
C GLY A 233 -7.43 4.25 4.13
N THR A 234 -7.38 4.71 2.89
CA THR A 234 -6.77 4.12 1.69
C THR A 234 -5.26 4.38 1.66
N LEU A 235 -4.44 3.32 1.63
CA LEU A 235 -2.97 3.48 1.56
C LEU A 235 -2.49 3.91 0.15
N PHE A 236 -3.28 3.70 -0.90
CA PHE A 236 -2.83 3.80 -2.29
C PHE A 236 -3.77 4.54 -3.25
N SER A 237 -5.10 4.40 -3.11
CA SER A 237 -6.08 4.97 -4.03
C SER A 237 -7.41 5.28 -3.37
N ASP A 238 -8.00 6.43 -3.71
CA ASP A 238 -9.33 6.88 -3.27
C ASP A 238 -10.44 6.50 -4.28
N ALA A 239 -10.23 5.46 -5.08
CA ALA A 239 -11.16 5.08 -6.15
C ALA A 239 -12.54 4.62 -5.60
N LYS A 240 -13.61 4.98 -6.33
CA LYS A 240 -14.99 4.58 -5.99
C LYS A 240 -15.17 3.06 -6.01
N GLY A 241 -16.05 2.57 -5.13
CA GLY A 241 -16.48 1.16 -5.10
C GLY A 241 -15.61 0.25 -4.21
N ASN A 242 -14.59 0.80 -3.55
CA ASN A 242 -13.66 0.00 -2.77
C ASN A 242 -14.33 -0.77 -1.61
N LEU A 243 -14.18 -2.10 -1.65
CA LEU A 243 -14.57 -2.98 -0.56
C LEU A 243 -13.53 -2.87 0.57
N ASN A 244 -13.76 -1.95 1.51
CA ASN A 244 -12.82 -1.63 2.61
C ASN A 244 -12.23 -2.87 3.31
N GLY A 245 -13.02 -3.93 3.52
CA GLY A 245 -12.55 -5.17 4.14
C GLY A 245 -11.52 -5.93 3.30
N LEU A 246 -11.72 -6.02 1.99
CA LEU A 246 -10.76 -6.67 1.07
C LEU A 246 -9.44 -5.87 1.02
N ARG A 247 -9.53 -4.54 1.04
CA ARG A 247 -8.36 -3.65 1.04
C ARG A 247 -7.50 -3.84 2.28
N VAL A 248 -8.10 -3.90 3.48
CA VAL A 248 -7.34 -4.14 4.72
C VAL A 248 -6.60 -5.48 4.64
N TRP A 249 -7.26 -6.52 4.10
CA TRP A 249 -6.65 -7.82 3.92
C TRP A 249 -5.49 -7.81 2.90
N GLN A 250 -5.67 -7.16 1.75
CA GLN A 250 -4.61 -6.97 0.75
C GLN A 250 -3.42 -6.20 1.31
N ASN A 251 -3.68 -5.13 2.06
CA ASN A 251 -2.64 -4.34 2.72
C ASN A 251 -1.88 -5.17 3.75
N PHE A 252 -2.58 -6.02 4.51
CA PHE A 252 -1.96 -6.91 5.49
C PHE A 252 -1.04 -7.94 4.83
N LEU A 253 -1.47 -8.55 3.72
CA LEU A 253 -0.67 -9.51 2.97
C LEU A 253 0.53 -8.87 2.27
N THR A 254 0.38 -7.63 1.82
CA THR A 254 1.42 -6.93 1.05
C THR A 254 2.42 -6.21 1.95
N TYR A 255 1.94 -5.56 3.03
CA TYR A 255 2.75 -4.71 3.91
C TYR A 255 2.51 -5.05 5.39
N PRO A 256 2.84 -6.27 5.85
CA PRO A 256 2.63 -6.67 7.25
C PRO A 256 3.34 -5.74 8.24
N ALA A 257 4.48 -5.16 7.85
CA ALA A 257 5.20 -4.17 8.66
C ALA A 257 4.36 -2.92 9.01
N PHE A 258 3.42 -2.51 8.16
CA PHE A 258 2.59 -1.32 8.42
C PHE A 258 1.56 -1.55 9.53
N PHE A 259 1.28 -2.81 9.87
CA PHE A 259 0.44 -3.20 10.99
C PHE A 259 1.21 -3.29 12.32
N LYS A 260 2.51 -2.98 12.32
CA LYS A 260 3.35 -2.88 13.53
C LYS A 260 3.36 -1.45 14.11
N PHE A 261 2.61 -0.53 13.54
CA PHE A 261 2.43 0.82 14.09
C PHE A 261 1.30 0.84 15.11
N VAL A 262 1.56 1.42 16.27
CA VAL A 262 0.60 1.65 17.35
C VAL A 262 0.77 3.09 17.83
N PHE A 263 -0.27 3.90 17.70
CA PHE A 263 -0.25 5.29 18.15
C PHE A 263 -0.86 5.38 19.55
N MET A 264 -0.06 5.86 20.51
CA MET A 264 -0.54 6.21 21.83
C MET A 264 -1.06 7.65 21.78
N LYS A 265 -2.38 7.81 21.76
CA LYS A 265 -3.08 9.08 21.61
C LYS A 265 -3.44 9.68 22.98
N GLY A 266 -3.58 11.00 23.04
CA GLY A 266 -4.13 11.70 24.22
C GLY A 266 -3.10 12.00 25.31
N LEU A 267 -1.81 12.04 24.97
CA LEU A 267 -0.72 12.33 25.90
C LEU A 267 -0.58 13.82 26.24
N GLY A 268 -1.00 14.71 25.33
CA GLY A 268 -0.83 16.16 25.47
C GLY A 268 -1.55 16.77 26.68
N THR A 269 -2.59 16.12 27.20
CA THR A 269 -3.28 16.55 28.43
C THR A 269 -2.70 15.95 29.71
N VAL A 270 -1.73 15.04 29.59
CA VAL A 270 -1.26 14.20 30.70
C VAL A 270 0.13 14.62 31.18
N PHE A 271 1.03 15.03 30.29
CA PHE A 271 2.36 15.48 30.69
C PHE A 271 2.30 16.81 31.48
N LYS A 272 2.92 16.87 32.66
CA LYS A 272 3.09 18.12 33.40
C LYS A 272 4.14 18.99 32.72
N LYS A 273 3.95 20.30 32.85
CA LYS A 273 4.74 21.29 32.09
C LYS A 273 6.23 21.34 32.47
N ASN A 274 6.63 20.81 33.61
CA ASN A 274 7.98 21.02 34.16
C ASN A 274 8.81 19.72 34.28
N THR A 275 8.49 18.72 33.46
CA THR A 275 9.09 17.38 33.54
C THR A 275 10.13 17.19 32.44
N GLU A 276 11.30 16.63 32.76
CA GLU A 276 12.35 16.29 31.76
C GLU A 276 12.34 14.81 31.39
N THR A 277 11.89 13.97 32.33
CA THR A 277 11.83 12.52 32.19
C THR A 277 10.45 12.02 32.60
N VAL A 278 9.81 11.24 31.72
CA VAL A 278 8.49 10.66 31.95
C VAL A 278 8.60 9.15 31.81
N ASP A 279 8.25 8.44 32.87
CA ASP A 279 8.15 7.00 32.89
C ASP A 279 6.68 6.61 32.69
N ILE A 280 6.41 5.81 31.67
CA ILE A 280 5.08 5.27 31.36
C ILE A 280 5.06 3.80 31.74
N LEU A 281 4.09 3.41 32.57
CA LEU A 281 3.78 2.00 32.82
C LEU A 281 2.39 1.65 32.30
N ILE A 282 2.33 0.70 31.39
CA ILE A 282 1.09 0.17 30.81
C ILE A 282 0.84 -1.19 31.45
N GLY A 283 -0.07 -1.26 32.42
CA GLY A 283 -0.46 -2.50 33.09
C GLY A 283 -1.39 -3.33 32.22
N PHE A 284 -1.14 -4.64 32.14
CA PHE A 284 -1.93 -5.57 31.33
C PHE A 284 -2.72 -6.57 32.17
N LYS A 285 -3.89 -6.98 31.67
CA LYS A 285 -4.79 -7.97 32.30
C LYS A 285 -4.24 -9.41 32.28
N ARG A 286 -3.24 -9.67 31.45
CA ARG A 286 -2.58 -10.97 31.33
C ARG A 286 -1.10 -10.83 31.02
N ARG A 287 -0.36 -11.92 31.24
CA ARG A 287 1.04 -12.05 30.88
C ARG A 287 1.18 -12.84 29.59
N GLU A 288 2.03 -12.37 28.69
CA GLU A 288 2.43 -13.08 27.48
C GLU A 288 3.89 -13.57 27.64
N PRO A 289 4.13 -14.89 27.78
CA PRO A 289 5.49 -15.41 27.95
C PRO A 289 6.43 -15.08 26.79
N GLU A 290 5.89 -14.98 25.57
CA GLU A 290 6.65 -14.68 24.35
C GLU A 290 7.24 -13.27 24.32
N LEU A 291 6.76 -12.33 25.16
CA LEU A 291 7.29 -10.97 25.23
C LEU A 291 8.40 -10.80 26.26
N VAL A 292 8.62 -11.82 27.11
CA VAL A 292 9.63 -11.77 28.17
C VAL A 292 11.02 -11.78 27.54
N ASN A 293 11.84 -10.79 27.87
CA ASN A 293 13.19 -10.56 27.31
C ASN A 293 13.25 -10.17 25.83
N GLU A 294 12.11 -10.05 25.13
CA GLU A 294 12.07 -9.59 23.73
C GLU A 294 11.94 -8.07 23.62
N ILE A 295 11.49 -7.40 24.69
CA ILE A 295 11.32 -5.94 24.69
C ILE A 295 12.54 -5.28 25.31
N ASP A 296 13.30 -4.60 24.45
CA ASP A 296 14.39 -3.70 24.79
C ASP A 296 14.23 -2.34 24.09
N LEU A 297 15.26 -1.49 24.19
CA LEU A 297 15.30 -0.18 23.52
C LEU A 297 15.17 -0.22 21.99
N SER A 298 15.57 -1.33 21.36
CA SER A 298 15.50 -1.50 19.91
C SER A 298 14.15 -2.01 19.43
N ALA A 299 13.38 -2.65 20.32
CA ALA A 299 12.06 -3.22 20.06
C ALA A 299 10.98 -2.17 19.75
N VAL A 300 11.13 -0.95 20.28
CA VAL A 300 10.19 0.16 20.05
C VAL A 300 10.95 1.34 19.47
N LYS A 301 10.54 1.76 18.28
CA LYS A 301 11.08 2.94 17.61
C LYS A 301 10.04 4.05 17.58
N LEU A 302 10.50 5.28 17.76
CA LEU A 302 9.73 6.49 17.55
C LEU A 302 10.05 7.07 16.16
N ASN A 303 9.35 8.14 15.76
CA ASN A 303 9.63 8.88 14.51
C ASN A 303 9.80 7.98 13.28
N CYS A 304 8.98 6.93 13.19
CA CYS A 304 8.93 6.05 12.03
C CYS A 304 7.74 6.40 11.14
N ALA A 305 7.89 6.23 9.83
CA ALA A 305 6.81 6.36 8.87
C ALA A 305 6.83 5.21 7.86
N PRO A 306 5.67 4.63 7.50
CA PRO A 306 5.60 3.77 6.32
C PRO A 306 5.74 4.63 5.06
N VAL A 307 6.53 4.16 4.12
CA VAL A 307 6.73 4.80 2.83
C VAL A 307 6.58 3.79 1.69
N VAL A 308 6.10 4.27 0.55
CA VAL A 308 5.84 3.44 -0.63
C VAL A 308 6.44 4.10 -1.87
N ASN A 309 6.93 3.30 -2.82
CA ASN A 309 7.48 3.78 -4.09
C ASN A 309 6.34 4.22 -5.02
N LEU A 310 5.66 5.28 -4.62
CA LEU A 310 4.56 5.91 -5.32
C LEU A 310 4.61 7.40 -5.00
N PHE A 311 4.55 8.25 -6.01
CA PHE A 311 4.63 9.70 -5.84
C PHE A 311 3.96 10.42 -7.00
N LYS A 312 3.59 11.68 -6.76
CA LYS A 312 3.00 12.53 -7.81
C LYS A 312 4.10 13.00 -8.76
N LYS A 313 3.91 12.76 -10.06
CA LYS A 313 4.80 13.26 -11.11
C LYS A 313 3.94 13.82 -12.24
N ARG A 314 4.33 14.99 -12.75
CA ARG A 314 3.75 15.56 -13.96
C ARG A 314 4.41 14.89 -15.16
N SER A 315 3.63 14.34 -16.08
CA SER A 315 4.15 13.75 -17.30
C SER A 315 4.61 14.83 -18.28
N ASP A 316 5.39 14.42 -19.29
CA ASP A 316 5.57 15.23 -20.48
C ASP A 316 4.23 15.46 -21.19
N ARG A 317 4.14 16.56 -21.94
CA ARG A 317 2.94 16.91 -22.69
C ARG A 317 2.77 15.99 -23.90
N ALA A 318 1.52 15.61 -24.15
CA ALA A 318 1.09 14.95 -25.37
C ALA A 318 0.24 15.92 -26.20
N PHE A 319 0.42 15.89 -27.51
CA PHE A 319 -0.44 16.62 -28.44
C PHE A 319 -1.68 15.79 -28.72
N LEU A 320 -2.84 16.43 -28.61
CA LEU A 320 -4.11 15.80 -28.92
C LEU A 320 -4.39 15.98 -30.41
N ASP A 321 -4.65 14.86 -31.06
CA ASP A 321 -5.09 14.77 -32.45
C ASP A 321 -6.60 14.44 -32.46
N LYS A 322 -7.33 14.94 -33.46
CA LYS A 322 -8.75 14.63 -33.66
C LYS A 322 -9.00 13.22 -34.21
N GLU A 323 -7.99 12.58 -34.79
CA GLU A 323 -8.10 11.24 -35.38
C GLU A 323 -7.82 10.12 -34.36
N ASN A 324 -7.15 10.44 -33.25
CA ASN A 324 -6.75 9.47 -32.24
C ASN A 324 -7.54 9.63 -30.94
N TYR A 325 -8.00 8.50 -30.38
CA TYR A 325 -8.76 8.46 -29.12
C TYR A 325 -7.95 7.89 -27.94
N GLU A 326 -6.76 7.37 -28.20
CA GLU A 326 -5.86 6.79 -27.21
C GLU A 326 -4.48 7.48 -27.30
N PHE A 327 -3.91 7.84 -26.15
CA PHE A 327 -2.64 8.56 -26.08
C PHE A 327 -1.69 7.85 -25.11
N HIS A 328 -0.47 7.59 -25.57
CA HIS A 328 0.57 7.01 -24.72
C HIS A 328 1.16 8.08 -23.80
N ILE A 329 1.01 7.89 -22.49
CA ILE A 329 1.55 8.78 -21.47
C ILE A 329 2.98 8.34 -21.15
N VAL A 330 3.93 9.23 -21.40
CA VAL A 330 5.33 9.04 -21.03
C VAL A 330 5.63 9.99 -19.86
N PRO A 331 5.90 9.47 -18.65
CA PRO A 331 6.17 10.32 -17.49
C PRO A 331 7.36 11.25 -17.69
N GLU A 332 8.42 10.76 -18.33
CA GLU A 332 9.63 11.52 -18.62
C GLU A 332 10.37 10.91 -19.82
N ARG A 333 10.50 11.68 -20.92
CA ARG A 333 11.08 11.21 -22.19
C ARG A 333 12.58 10.92 -22.11
N THR A 334 13.30 11.53 -21.18
CA THR A 334 14.73 11.28 -20.99
C THR A 334 15.00 9.97 -20.23
N SER A 335 13.99 9.45 -19.53
CA SER A 335 14.07 8.30 -18.62
C SER A 335 12.85 7.39 -18.79
N THR A 336 12.59 6.98 -20.04
CA THR A 336 11.36 6.26 -20.43
C THR A 336 11.16 4.91 -19.76
N ARG A 337 12.23 4.31 -19.22
CA ARG A 337 12.21 3.00 -18.55
C ARG A 337 12.26 3.10 -17.03
N ASP A 338 12.42 4.29 -16.47
CA ASP A 338 12.65 4.47 -15.03
C ASP A 338 11.34 4.69 -14.26
N TYR A 339 10.24 4.92 -14.98
CA TYR A 339 8.93 5.21 -14.39
C TYR A 339 7.84 4.37 -15.02
N GLU A 340 6.91 3.92 -14.19
CA GLU A 340 5.67 3.27 -14.60
C GLU A 340 4.49 4.10 -14.11
N VAL A 341 3.45 4.23 -14.95
CA VAL A 341 2.25 4.98 -14.59
C VAL A 341 1.38 4.10 -13.70
N TYR A 342 1.27 4.47 -12.43
CA TYR A 342 0.36 3.80 -11.48
C TYR A 342 -1.10 4.18 -11.72
N SER A 343 -1.38 5.49 -11.71
CA SER A 343 -2.71 6.04 -12.01
C SER A 343 -2.61 7.48 -12.51
N VAL A 344 -3.57 7.89 -13.33
CA VAL A 344 -3.70 9.28 -13.80
C VAL A 344 -4.70 9.98 -12.89
N ARG A 345 -4.24 10.95 -12.09
CA ARG A 345 -5.13 11.70 -11.19
C ARG A 345 -5.87 12.84 -11.89
N ARG A 346 -5.16 13.57 -12.74
CA ARG A 346 -5.66 14.79 -13.38
C ARG A 346 -5.02 14.99 -14.74
N LEU A 347 -5.83 15.39 -15.70
CA LEU A 347 -5.42 15.86 -17.02
C LEU A 347 -5.64 17.37 -17.10
N GLU A 348 -4.67 18.09 -17.63
CA GLU A 348 -4.76 19.53 -17.88
C GLU A 348 -4.63 19.79 -19.38
N PHE A 349 -5.60 20.51 -19.94
CA PHE A 349 -5.66 20.82 -21.36
C PHE A 349 -5.20 22.25 -21.60
N PHE A 350 -4.36 22.44 -22.61
CA PHE A 350 -3.77 23.73 -22.95
C PHE A 350 -4.11 24.10 -24.39
N ASN A 351 -4.31 25.38 -24.67
CA ASN A 351 -4.44 25.88 -26.04
C ASN A 351 -3.08 26.03 -26.73
N GLU A 352 -3.09 26.45 -28.01
CA GLU A 352 -1.86 26.70 -28.80
C GLU A 352 -0.93 27.78 -28.19
N LYS A 353 -1.46 28.63 -27.32
CA LYS A 353 -0.72 29.67 -26.59
C LYS A 353 -0.22 29.20 -25.22
N ASN A 354 -0.33 27.92 -24.90
CA ASN A 354 0.00 27.33 -23.59
C ASN A 354 -0.84 27.84 -22.41
N GLU A 355 -2.01 28.40 -22.66
CA GLU A 355 -2.95 28.79 -21.61
C GLU A 355 -3.82 27.59 -21.23
N THR A 356 -4.00 27.37 -19.93
CA THR A 356 -4.86 26.29 -19.41
C THR A 356 -6.30 26.56 -19.84
N MET A 357 -6.90 25.62 -20.57
CA MET A 357 -8.29 25.68 -21.01
C MET A 357 -9.22 25.10 -19.95
N PHE A 358 -8.96 23.86 -19.53
CA PHE A 358 -9.72 23.15 -18.51
C PHE A 358 -8.89 21.97 -17.97
N SER A 359 -9.39 21.34 -16.92
CA SER A 359 -8.84 20.08 -16.43
C SER A 359 -9.92 19.02 -16.30
N ALA A 360 -9.57 17.77 -16.57
CA ALA A 360 -10.41 16.61 -16.34
C ALA A 360 -9.77 15.74 -15.25
N ALA A 361 -10.59 15.07 -14.44
CA ALA A 361 -10.13 14.01 -13.55
C ALA A 361 -10.28 12.64 -14.21
N ASN A 362 -9.72 11.62 -13.57
CA ASN A 362 -10.03 10.24 -13.91
C ASN A 362 -11.55 10.01 -13.79
N PHE A 363 -12.12 9.26 -14.73
CA PHE A 363 -13.55 8.92 -14.73
C PHE A 363 -13.98 8.18 -13.45
N TYR A 364 -13.03 7.54 -12.76
CA TYR A 364 -13.29 6.72 -11.57
C TYR A 364 -12.82 7.33 -10.23
N ASP A 365 -12.19 8.52 -10.22
CA ASP A 365 -11.71 9.19 -8.99
C ASP A 365 -12.76 10.19 -8.41
N GLU A 366 -12.73 10.40 -7.08
CA GLU A 366 -13.70 11.23 -6.34
C GLU A 366 -13.42 12.75 -6.34
N ASP A 367 -12.24 13.22 -6.76
CA ASP A 367 -11.78 14.60 -6.48
C ASP A 367 -12.47 15.75 -7.26
N LEU A 368 -13.63 15.51 -7.89
CA LEU A 368 -14.45 16.56 -8.52
C LEU A 368 -15.96 16.32 -8.32
N SER A 369 -16.45 16.42 -7.09
CA SER A 369 -17.86 16.76 -6.82
C SER A 369 -17.98 17.86 -5.78
#